data_AF-A0ABD3BLS8-F1
#
_entry.id   AF-A0ABD3BLS8-F1
#
_cell.length_a   1.000
_cell.length_b   1.000
_cell.length_c   1.000
_cell.angle_alpha   90.00
_cell.angle_beta   90.00
_cell.angle_gamma   90.00
#
_symmetry.space_group_name_H-M   'P 1'
#
loop_
_entity.id
_entity.type
_entity.pdbx_description
1 polymer ?
#
loop_
_entity_poly.entity_id
_entity_poly.type
_entity_poly.pdbx_seq_one_letter_code
_entity_poly.pdbx_strand_id
1 'polypeptide(L)'
;MAAIVCGKRSFFEDVESAALSPSTAYAPAYKKFRCSSAVASAVRFAYSSPVSPVDQLKAMFPDMEVQLLTKAFEDSGYNLYSAINALNELRLDCAKKCNSGIAAEENVYNKKFSSEETQPQNNLPVDGPEWVDLIVKEMKDATSIDDAKSRAARVLENLEKSIRVQASVQVAEGFHKENLMLKERNEALVSDNSILKRAVAIQHERQKESDGKNQEALQLKQLVAQYQEQLRTLEMNNYALTVQLRQAQLSKPVSGWFNPDVY
;
A
#
# COMPACT_ATOMS: atom_id res chain seq x y z
N MET A 1 -11.81 -29.74 -37.17
CA MET A 1 -11.99 -28.29 -37.37
C MET A 1 -10.87 -27.58 -36.65
N ALA A 2 -9.93 -26.98 -37.38
CA ALA A 2 -8.78 -26.27 -36.85
C ALA A 2 -8.83 -24.81 -37.32
N ALA A 3 -8.57 -23.88 -36.41
CA ALA A 3 -8.37 -22.48 -36.74
C ALA A 3 -7.04 -22.01 -36.14
N ILE A 4 -6.06 -21.82 -37.02
CA ILE A 4 -4.84 -21.03 -36.80
C ILE A 4 -5.11 -19.69 -37.48
N VAL A 5 -4.92 -18.57 -36.78
CA VAL A 5 -4.77 -17.26 -37.42
C VAL A 5 -3.58 -16.54 -36.79
N CYS A 6 -2.58 -16.33 -37.64
CA CYS A 6 -1.39 -15.51 -37.46
C CYS A 6 -1.64 -14.17 -38.19
N GLY A 7 -1.12 -13.04 -37.69
CA GLY A 7 -1.22 -11.75 -38.37
C GLY A 7 -0.36 -10.63 -37.78
N LYS A 8 0.82 -10.43 -38.40
CA LYS A 8 1.81 -9.35 -38.18
C LYS A 8 1.32 -7.98 -38.65
N ARG A 9 1.93 -6.90 -38.14
CA ARG A 9 2.16 -5.65 -38.90
C ARG A 9 3.63 -5.22 -38.76
N SER A 10 4.34 -5.23 -39.89
CA SER A 10 5.61 -4.56 -40.14
C SER A 10 5.43 -3.67 -41.38
N PHE A 11 5.89 -2.43 -41.31
CA PHE A 11 6.05 -1.44 -42.40
C PHE A 11 7.52 -0.95 -42.26
N PHE A 12 8.37 -0.72 -43.25
CA PHE A 12 8.27 -0.55 -44.71
C PHE A 12 9.67 -0.78 -45.34
N GLU A 13 9.71 -1.24 -46.60
CA GLU A 13 10.85 -1.47 -47.52
C GLU A 13 11.67 -0.19 -47.84
N ASP A 14 13.01 -0.23 -47.85
CA ASP A 14 13.97 -0.64 -48.91
C ASP A 14 14.17 0.40 -50.05
N VAL A 15 15.41 0.90 -50.22
CA VAL A 15 15.93 1.42 -51.51
C VAL A 15 17.40 1.00 -51.66
N GLU A 16 17.67 0.43 -52.83
CA GLU A 16 18.86 -0.27 -53.30
C GLU A 16 20.19 0.52 -53.36
N SER A 17 21.23 -0.24 -53.01
CA SER A 17 22.60 -0.32 -53.54
C SER A 17 22.96 0.44 -54.83
N ALA A 18 24.03 1.25 -54.77
CA ALA A 18 24.97 1.44 -55.89
C ALA A 18 26.39 1.84 -55.41
N ALA A 19 27.34 0.92 -55.65
CA ALA A 19 28.68 1.12 -56.21
C ALA A 19 29.82 1.88 -55.46
N LEU A 20 30.90 1.09 -55.24
CA LEU A 20 32.35 1.39 -55.44
C LEU A 20 33.12 2.30 -54.44
N SER A 21 34.15 1.71 -53.79
CA SER A 21 35.24 2.33 -52.99
C SER A 21 36.26 3.12 -53.86
N PRO A 22 37.33 3.81 -53.35
CA PRO A 22 37.84 4.03 -51.96
C PRO A 22 38.32 5.48 -51.61
N SER A 23 38.61 5.72 -50.31
CA SER A 23 39.58 6.69 -49.73
C SER A 23 39.64 8.14 -50.25
N THR A 24 39.14 9.13 -49.50
CA THR A 24 39.95 10.22 -48.88
C THR A 24 39.10 11.10 -47.95
N ALA A 25 39.78 11.69 -46.97
CA ALA A 25 39.30 12.50 -45.85
C ALA A 25 38.32 13.63 -46.22
N TYR A 26 37.30 13.85 -45.38
CA TYR A 26 36.89 15.19 -44.92
C TYR A 26 36.12 15.06 -43.59
N ALA A 27 36.72 15.59 -42.53
CA ALA A 27 36.06 15.85 -41.26
C ALA A 27 35.22 17.14 -41.33
N PRO A 28 34.26 17.32 -40.41
CA PRO A 28 34.05 18.66 -39.88
C PRO A 28 34.08 18.72 -38.34
N ALA A 29 35.00 19.59 -37.89
CA ALA A 29 34.83 20.63 -36.89
C ALA A 29 34.28 20.27 -35.49
N TYR A 30 35.25 20.06 -34.61
CA TYR A 30 35.23 20.28 -33.17
C TYR A 30 34.50 21.56 -32.72
N LYS A 31 33.62 21.45 -31.71
CA LYS A 31 33.41 22.50 -30.71
C LYS A 31 33.51 21.90 -29.31
N LYS A 32 34.52 22.36 -28.57
CA LYS A 32 34.73 22.09 -27.14
C LYS A 32 33.84 23.05 -26.34
N PHE A 33 33.08 22.55 -25.36
CA PHE A 33 32.73 23.31 -24.15
C PHE A 33 32.66 22.38 -22.94
N ARG A 34 33.32 22.79 -21.86
CA ARG A 34 33.46 22.08 -20.58
C ARG A 34 32.21 22.30 -19.71
N CYS A 35 31.97 21.30 -18.86
CA CYS A 35 31.19 21.24 -17.61
C CYS A 35 30.50 22.52 -17.11
N SER A 36 29.19 22.44 -16.82
CA SER A 36 28.66 22.50 -15.44
C SER A 36 27.12 22.38 -15.37
N SER A 37 26.70 21.73 -14.29
CA SER A 37 25.39 21.71 -13.62
C SER A 37 24.23 20.95 -14.27
N ALA A 38 24.01 19.76 -13.73
CA ALA A 38 22.79 18.98 -13.85
C ALA A 38 21.61 19.69 -13.16
N VAL A 39 20.54 19.93 -13.90
CA VAL A 39 19.19 20.10 -13.32
C VAL A 39 18.36 18.92 -13.80
N ALA A 40 18.64 17.76 -13.21
CA ALA A 40 17.70 16.65 -13.23
C ALA A 40 16.57 17.00 -12.24
N SER A 41 15.35 17.06 -12.77
CA SER A 41 14.13 17.18 -11.97
C SER A 41 13.94 15.89 -11.18
N ALA A 42 14.59 15.79 -10.03
CA ALA A 42 14.33 14.77 -9.04
C ALA A 42 13.03 15.17 -8.32
N VAL A 43 12.01 14.32 -8.44
CA VAL A 43 10.87 14.30 -7.54
C VAL A 43 11.41 14.26 -6.12
N ARG A 44 11.44 15.42 -5.45
CA ARG A 44 11.75 15.49 -4.03
C ARG A 44 10.53 14.91 -3.31
N PHE A 45 10.64 13.65 -2.92
CA PHE A 45 10.03 13.24 -1.66
C PHE A 45 10.48 14.28 -0.63
N ALA A 46 9.53 15.10 -0.17
CA ALA A 46 9.74 15.87 1.04
C ALA A 46 9.94 14.84 2.15
N TYR A 47 11.20 14.51 2.43
CA TYR A 47 11.55 13.95 3.72
C TYR A 47 11.11 15.00 4.73
N SER A 48 9.96 14.75 5.35
CA SER A 48 9.60 15.40 6.59
C SER A 48 10.84 15.36 7.47
N SER A 49 11.28 16.52 7.94
CA SER A 49 12.33 16.62 8.96
C SER A 49 12.07 15.54 10.02
N PRO A 50 13.09 14.82 10.53
CA PRO A 50 12.88 13.85 11.59
C PRO A 50 12.37 14.62 12.80
N VAL A 51 11.05 14.64 12.99
CA VAL A 51 10.43 15.16 14.20
C VAL A 51 10.99 14.32 15.33
N SER A 52 11.58 14.96 16.33
CA SER A 52 12.07 14.22 17.49
C SER A 52 10.93 13.35 18.02
N PRO A 53 11.16 12.08 18.39
CA PRO A 53 10.11 11.21 18.92
C PRO A 53 9.38 11.84 20.11
N VAL A 54 10.09 12.66 20.89
CA VAL A 54 9.55 13.43 22.01
C VAL A 54 8.65 14.59 21.54
N ASP A 55 8.97 15.25 20.43
CA ASP A 55 8.13 16.30 19.83
C ASP A 55 6.83 15.70 19.28
N GLN A 56 6.89 14.48 18.73
CA GLN A 56 5.71 13.75 18.28
C GLN A 56 4.81 13.35 19.46
N LEU A 57 5.40 12.90 20.57
CA LEU A 57 4.66 12.64 21.81
C LEU A 57 4.06 13.94 22.38
N LYS A 58 4.78 15.06 22.33
CA LYS A 58 4.28 16.36 22.81
C LYS A 58 3.12 16.89 21.97
N ALA A 59 3.13 16.63 20.66
CA ALA A 59 2.00 16.94 19.78
C ALA A 59 0.74 16.11 20.11
N MET A 60 0.92 14.85 20.52
CA MET A 60 -0.18 13.95 20.90
C MET A 60 -0.68 14.17 22.33
N PHE A 61 0.18 14.66 23.22
CA PHE A 61 -0.12 14.94 24.62
C PHE A 61 0.27 16.39 25.00
N PRO A 62 -0.46 17.41 24.52
CA PRO A 62 -0.12 18.81 24.76
C PRO A 62 -0.10 19.16 26.25
N ASP A 63 -1.01 18.56 27.02
CA ASP A 63 -1.23 18.82 28.44
C ASP A 63 -0.19 18.15 29.36
N MET A 64 0.67 17.29 28.82
CA MET A 64 1.61 16.48 29.60
C MET A 64 3.02 17.07 29.60
N GLU A 65 3.71 17.00 30.74
CA GLU A 65 5.03 17.58 30.91
C GLU A 65 6.09 16.85 30.06
N VAL A 66 6.99 17.62 29.42
CA VAL A 66 8.01 17.08 28.51
C VAL A 66 8.97 16.11 29.21
N GLN A 67 9.21 16.29 30.51
CA GLN A 67 10.04 15.37 31.31
C GLN A 67 9.37 13.99 31.48
N LEU A 68 8.04 13.95 31.65
CA LEU A 68 7.29 12.70 31.73
C LEU A 68 7.23 11.99 30.37
N LEU A 69 7.11 12.75 29.27
CA LEU A 69 7.16 12.20 27.91
C LEU A 69 8.52 11.58 27.60
N THR A 70 9.61 12.25 27.99
CA THR A 70 10.99 11.76 27.80
C THR A 70 11.24 10.50 28.62
N LYS A 71 10.84 10.52 29.91
CA LYS A 71 10.98 9.37 30.80
C LYS A 71 10.17 8.16 30.32
N ALA A 72 8.91 8.36 29.91
CA ALA A 72 8.09 7.28 29.37
C ALA A 72 8.66 6.71 28.06
N PHE A 73 9.31 7.55 27.25
CA PHE A 73 9.99 7.11 26.03
C PHE A 73 11.25 6.29 26.32
N GLU A 74 12.03 6.68 27.32
CA GLU A 74 13.18 5.92 27.83
C GLU A 74 12.76 4.58 28.45
N ASP A 75 11.75 4.59 29.33
CA ASP A 75 11.20 3.40 29.99
C ASP A 75 10.56 2.42 28.96
N SER A 76 10.10 2.94 27.82
CA SER A 76 9.54 2.17 26.70
C SER A 76 10.60 1.64 25.74
N GLY A 77 11.89 1.79 26.04
CA GLY A 77 12.99 1.32 25.20
C GLY A 77 13.04 2.03 23.84
N TYR A 78 12.76 3.34 23.81
CA TYR A 78 12.74 4.17 22.59
C TYR A 78 11.69 3.73 21.55
N ASN A 79 10.68 2.95 21.96
CA ASN A 79 9.55 2.59 21.11
C ASN A 79 8.39 3.58 21.30
N LEU A 80 8.06 4.30 20.23
CA LEU A 80 7.01 5.33 20.24
C LEU A 80 5.62 4.76 20.60
N TYR A 81 5.27 3.58 20.07
CA TYR A 81 3.95 2.97 20.30
C TYR A 81 3.79 2.52 21.76
N SER A 82 4.84 1.91 22.31
CA SER A 82 4.87 1.54 23.73
C SER A 82 4.79 2.76 24.65
N ALA A 83 5.48 3.86 24.30
CA ALA A 83 5.41 5.11 25.05
C ALA A 83 4.01 5.74 25.00
N ILE A 84 3.36 5.75 23.84
CA ILE A 84 1.99 6.24 23.69
C ILE A 84 1.03 5.45 24.58
N ASN A 85 1.14 4.12 24.62
CA ASN A 85 0.27 3.28 25.46
C ASN A 85 0.52 3.51 26.96
N ALA A 86 1.78 3.60 27.38
CA ALA A 86 2.13 3.88 28.77
C ALA A 86 1.60 5.25 29.25
N LEU A 87 1.68 6.27 28.39
CA LEU A 87 1.15 7.60 28.67
C LEU A 87 -0.39 7.64 28.72
N ASN A 88 -1.04 6.86 27.86
CA ASN A 88 -2.50 6.68 27.91
C ASN A 88 -2.96 5.98 29.19
N GLU A 89 -2.27 4.93 29.63
CA GLU A 89 -2.54 4.27 30.91
C GLU A 89 -2.35 5.22 32.10
N LEU A 90 -1.26 6.02 32.09
CA LEU A 90 -1.04 7.05 33.11
C LEU A 90 -2.18 8.09 33.15
N ARG A 91 -2.71 8.49 31.99
CA ARG A 91 -3.85 9.41 31.91
C ARG A 91 -5.15 8.77 32.43
N LEU A 92 -5.38 7.50 32.12
CA LEU A 92 -6.54 6.73 32.58
C LEU A 92 -6.49 6.51 34.09
N ASP A 93 -5.33 6.16 34.65
CA ASP A 93 -5.17 5.97 36.09
C ASP A 93 -5.26 7.30 36.85
N CYS A 94 -4.80 8.42 36.27
CA CYS A 94 -5.01 9.74 36.84
C CYS A 94 -6.50 10.12 36.88
N ALA A 95 -7.26 9.80 35.82
CA ALA A 95 -8.71 10.01 35.78
C ALA A 95 -9.48 9.09 36.75
N LYS A 96 -9.04 7.83 36.92
CA LYS A 96 -9.62 6.91 37.91
C LYS A 96 -9.34 7.36 39.35
N LYS A 97 -8.16 7.92 39.61
CA LYS A 97 -7.76 8.40 40.95
C LYS A 97 -8.53 9.65 41.37
N CYS A 98 -8.94 10.51 40.42
CA CYS A 98 -9.84 11.64 40.68
C CYS A 98 -11.30 11.21 40.96
N ASN A 99 -11.70 10.00 40.54
CA ASN A 99 -13.05 9.48 40.73
C ASN A 99 -13.16 8.52 41.94
N SER A 100 -12.04 8.21 42.61
CA SER A 100 -11.99 7.34 43.79
C SER A 100 -12.25 8.12 45.09
N GLY A 101 -13.33 8.89 45.08
CA GLY A 101 -13.79 9.67 46.22
C GLY A 101 -15.31 9.66 46.31
N ILE A 102 -15.96 8.50 46.16
CA ILE A 102 -17.20 8.12 46.85
C ILE A 102 -17.36 6.58 46.75
N ALA A 103 -17.75 6.03 47.88
CA ALA A 103 -17.79 4.65 48.34
C ALA A 103 -18.27 3.55 47.38
N ALA A 104 -17.68 2.39 47.64
CA ALA A 104 -18.21 1.06 47.36
C ALA A 104 -19.64 0.87 47.90
N GLU A 105 -20.44 0.04 47.23
CA GLU A 105 -20.85 -1.26 47.79
C GLU A 105 -21.68 -2.09 46.79
N GLU A 106 -21.67 -3.37 47.11
CA GLU A 106 -22.04 -4.55 46.35
C GLU A 106 -23.51 -4.95 46.61
N ASN A 107 -24.01 -5.88 45.78
CA ASN A 107 -25.06 -6.86 46.07
C ASN A 107 -26.54 -6.59 45.69
N VAL A 108 -26.99 -7.39 44.71
CA VAL A 108 -28.11 -8.35 44.76
C VAL A 108 -29.40 -7.88 45.43
N TYR A 109 -30.50 -7.83 44.66
CA TYR A 109 -31.69 -8.69 44.83
C TYR A 109 -32.77 -8.28 43.82
N ASN A 110 -33.08 -9.20 42.92
CA ASN A 110 -34.30 -9.20 42.13
C ASN A 110 -35.50 -9.21 43.07
N LYS A 111 -36.11 -8.05 43.31
CA LYS A 111 -37.40 -7.92 43.97
C LYS A 111 -38.38 -7.32 42.97
N LYS A 112 -39.17 -8.20 42.36
CA LYS A 112 -40.51 -7.88 41.84
C LYS A 112 -41.24 -7.14 42.95
N PHE A 113 -41.37 -5.83 42.81
CA PHE A 113 -42.39 -5.07 43.50
C PHE A 113 -43.33 -4.56 42.44
N SER A 114 -44.48 -5.21 42.37
CA SER A 114 -45.68 -4.66 41.76
C SER A 114 -46.01 -3.40 42.56
N SER A 115 -45.71 -2.24 42.00
CA SER A 115 -46.43 -1.01 42.31
C SER A 115 -47.23 -0.67 41.08
N GLU A 116 -48.52 -0.94 41.17
CA GLU A 116 -49.55 -0.19 40.45
C GLU A 116 -49.31 1.28 40.75
N GLU A 117 -48.67 1.97 39.82
CA GLU A 117 -48.80 3.41 39.69
C GLU A 117 -49.31 3.66 38.29
N THR A 118 -50.59 4.03 38.25
CA THR A 118 -51.33 4.47 37.08
C THR A 118 -50.63 5.69 36.46
N GLN A 119 -49.61 5.44 35.65
CA GLN A 119 -49.07 6.42 34.71
C GLN A 119 -49.86 6.25 33.41
N PRO A 120 -50.69 7.23 33.00
CA PRO A 120 -51.18 7.23 31.63
C PRO A 120 -49.94 7.33 30.75
N GLN A 121 -49.80 6.39 29.81
CA GLN A 121 -48.84 6.52 28.72
C GLN A 121 -49.13 7.84 28.01
N ASN A 122 -48.38 8.87 28.39
CA ASN A 122 -48.45 10.14 27.71
C ASN A 122 -47.77 9.91 26.36
N ASN A 123 -48.57 9.96 25.30
CA ASN A 123 -48.10 10.22 23.95
C ASN A 123 -47.36 11.56 24.01
N LEU A 124 -46.06 11.51 24.31
CA LEU A 124 -45.25 12.71 24.38
C LEU A 124 -45.18 13.29 22.97
N PRO A 125 -45.46 14.59 22.81
CA PRO A 125 -45.39 15.19 21.51
C PRO A 125 -43.99 15.07 20.92
N VAL A 126 -43.91 14.83 19.61
CA VAL A 126 -42.62 14.69 18.91
C VAL A 126 -42.22 16.02 18.28
N ASP A 127 -43.20 16.81 17.86
CA ASP A 127 -42.99 18.06 17.15
C ASP A 127 -43.15 19.30 18.05
N GLY A 128 -42.33 20.33 17.79
CA GLY A 128 -42.31 21.58 18.56
C GLY A 128 -43.68 22.27 18.71
N PRO A 129 -44.53 22.35 17.67
CA PRO A 129 -45.89 22.90 17.78
C PRO A 129 -46.79 22.14 18.75
N GLU A 130 -46.68 20.80 18.79
CA GLU A 130 -47.51 19.97 19.67
C GLU A 130 -47.13 20.17 21.16
N TRP A 131 -45.85 20.46 21.44
CA TRP A 131 -45.40 20.86 22.78
C TRP A 131 -45.98 22.21 23.20
N VAL A 132 -46.06 23.18 22.28
CA VAL A 132 -46.67 24.49 22.54
C VAL A 132 -48.17 24.33 22.82
N ASP A 133 -48.87 23.54 22.01
CA ASP A 133 -50.30 23.27 22.19
C ASP A 133 -50.57 22.55 23.52
N LEU A 134 -49.71 21.62 23.92
CA LEU A 134 -49.79 20.93 25.21
C LEU A 134 -49.61 21.89 26.39
N ILE A 135 -48.65 22.82 26.31
CA ILE A 135 -48.44 23.85 27.35
C ILE A 135 -49.66 24.77 27.46
N VAL A 136 -50.15 25.28 26.33
CA VAL A 136 -51.31 26.19 26.29
C VAL A 136 -52.55 25.50 26.84
N LYS A 137 -52.77 24.23 26.49
CA LYS A 137 -53.86 23.42 27.02
C LYS A 137 -53.76 23.23 28.54
N GLU A 138 -52.61 22.79 29.04
CA GLU A 138 -52.39 22.58 30.49
C GLU A 138 -52.48 23.88 31.30
N MET A 139 -52.05 25.02 30.74
CA MET A 139 -52.19 26.32 31.39
C MET A 139 -53.63 26.84 31.38
N LYS A 140 -54.41 26.54 30.34
CA LYS A 140 -55.83 26.93 30.24
C LYS A 140 -56.70 26.21 31.29
N ASP A 141 -56.33 24.98 31.63
CA ASP A 141 -57.05 24.16 32.61
C ASP A 141 -56.62 24.44 34.07
N ALA A 142 -55.70 25.40 34.28
CA ALA A 142 -55.19 25.75 35.60
C ALA A 142 -56.18 26.57 36.44
N THR A 143 -56.24 26.28 37.75
CA THR A 143 -57.18 26.95 38.67
C THR A 143 -56.59 28.23 39.28
N SER A 144 -55.26 28.40 39.21
CA SER A 144 -54.54 29.58 39.68
C SER A 144 -53.30 29.84 38.84
N ILE A 145 -52.73 31.04 38.96
CA ILE A 145 -51.47 31.39 38.28
C ILE A 145 -50.31 30.51 38.74
N ASP A 146 -50.30 30.10 40.01
CA ASP A 146 -49.27 29.23 40.57
C ASP A 146 -49.39 27.78 40.07
N ASP A 147 -50.63 27.29 39.93
CA ASP A 147 -50.95 26.01 39.31
C ASP A 147 -50.55 25.99 37.82
N ALA A 148 -50.83 27.07 37.08
CA ALA A 148 -50.40 27.21 35.69
C ALA A 148 -48.87 27.17 35.52
N LYS A 149 -48.13 27.83 36.42
CA LYS A 149 -46.66 27.80 36.44
C LYS A 149 -46.12 26.40 36.74
N SER A 150 -46.70 25.72 37.74
CA SER A 150 -46.31 24.35 38.12
C SER A 150 -46.55 23.36 36.98
N ARG A 151 -47.69 23.49 36.29
CA ARG A 151 -48.02 22.67 35.11
C ARG A 151 -47.09 22.94 33.93
N ALA A 152 -46.81 24.21 33.62
CA ALA A 152 -45.88 24.59 32.57
C ALA A 152 -44.46 24.06 32.86
N ALA A 153 -43.99 24.17 34.11
CA ALA A 153 -42.69 23.63 34.53
C ALA A 153 -42.61 22.12 34.31
N ARG A 154 -43.66 21.36 34.67
CA ARG A 154 -43.72 19.91 34.44
C ARG A 154 -43.68 19.54 32.96
N VAL A 155 -44.40 20.26 32.10
CA VAL A 155 -44.38 20.01 30.65
C VAL A 155 -43.00 20.33 30.04
N LEU A 156 -42.36 21.41 30.50
CA LEU A 156 -40.99 21.77 30.07
C LEU A 156 -39.94 20.77 30.55
N GLU A 157 -40.07 20.22 31.76
CA GLU A 157 -39.19 19.16 32.25
C GLU A 157 -39.31 17.89 31.39
N ASN A 158 -40.54 17.54 30.99
CA ASN A 158 -40.79 16.42 30.08
C ASN A 158 -40.21 16.67 28.68
N LEU A 159 -40.29 17.92 28.19
CA LEU A 159 -39.64 18.33 26.93
C LEU A 159 -38.11 18.18 27.03
N GLU A 160 -37.49 18.63 28.12
CA GLU A 160 -36.04 18.49 28.32
C GLU A 160 -35.60 17.02 28.31
N LYS A 161 -36.35 16.15 29.02
CA LYS A 161 -36.10 14.70 29.02
C LYS A 161 -36.22 14.13 27.60
N SER A 162 -37.25 14.53 26.86
CA SER A 162 -37.46 14.10 25.47
C SER A 162 -36.28 14.51 24.56
N ILE A 163 -35.88 15.79 24.62
CA ILE A 163 -34.76 16.32 23.84
C ILE A 163 -33.46 15.57 24.19
N ARG A 164 -33.19 15.31 25.47
CA ARG A 164 -31.98 14.61 25.91
C ARG A 164 -31.93 13.18 25.37
N VAL A 165 -33.06 12.46 25.39
CA VAL A 165 -33.17 11.11 24.84
C VAL A 165 -33.02 11.13 23.33
N GLN A 166 -33.70 12.04 22.63
CA GLN A 166 -33.61 12.14 21.18
C GLN A 166 -32.20 12.51 20.71
N ALA A 167 -31.54 13.45 21.41
CA ALA A 167 -30.15 13.82 21.12
C ALA A 167 -29.20 12.64 21.31
N SER A 168 -29.37 11.83 22.36
CA SER A 168 -28.50 10.66 22.59
C SER A 168 -28.73 9.57 21.54
N VAL A 169 -29.99 9.31 21.15
CA VAL A 169 -30.34 8.38 20.08
C VAL A 169 -29.76 8.85 18.75
N GLN A 170 -29.90 10.13 18.41
CA GLN A 170 -29.37 10.69 17.15
C GLN A 170 -27.84 10.58 17.06
N VAL A 171 -27.13 10.82 18.16
CA VAL A 171 -25.68 10.64 18.23
C VAL A 171 -25.31 9.15 18.06
N ALA A 172 -26.03 8.24 18.73
CA ALA A 172 -25.79 6.81 18.63
C ALA A 172 -26.07 6.27 17.21
N GLU A 173 -27.14 6.72 16.56
CA GLU A 173 -27.48 6.38 15.18
C GLU A 173 -26.44 6.90 14.19
N GLY A 174 -25.99 8.15 14.36
CA GLY A 174 -24.93 8.74 13.55
C GLY A 174 -23.63 7.94 13.64
N PHE A 175 -23.21 7.62 14.86
CA PHE A 175 -22.04 6.78 15.12
C PHE A 175 -22.21 5.37 14.52
N HIS A 176 -23.38 4.75 14.68
CA HIS A 176 -23.65 3.42 14.13
C HIS A 176 -23.56 3.41 12.60
N LYS A 177 -24.14 4.41 11.94
CA LYS A 177 -24.09 4.56 10.48
C LYS A 177 -22.66 4.78 9.98
N GLU A 178 -21.89 5.64 10.64
CA GLU A 178 -20.48 5.85 10.30
C GLU A 178 -19.65 4.57 10.48
N ASN A 179 -19.86 3.85 11.59
CA ASN A 179 -19.17 2.59 11.86
C ASN A 179 -19.46 1.54 10.79
N LEU A 180 -20.71 1.44 10.32
CA LEU A 180 -21.10 0.54 9.23
C LEU A 180 -20.37 0.92 7.92
N MET A 181 -20.40 2.20 7.53
CA MET A 181 -19.70 2.66 6.32
C MET A 181 -18.19 2.44 6.39
N LEU A 182 -17.57 2.66 7.56
CA LEU A 182 -16.15 2.42 7.77
C LEU A 182 -15.81 0.94 7.69
N LYS A 183 -16.67 0.05 8.23
CA LYS A 183 -16.50 -1.41 8.13
C LYS A 183 -16.58 -1.88 6.68
N GLU A 184 -17.58 -1.45 5.92
CA GLU A 184 -17.72 -1.78 4.50
C GLU A 184 -16.48 -1.33 3.68
N ARG A 185 -16.00 -0.11 3.93
CA ARG A 185 -14.77 0.39 3.28
C ARG A 185 -13.55 -0.45 3.67
N ASN A 186 -13.44 -0.85 4.93
CA ASN A 186 -12.32 -1.66 5.40
C ASN A 186 -12.35 -3.06 4.79
N GLU A 187 -13.52 -3.69 4.72
CA GLU A 187 -13.70 -4.99 4.06
C GLU A 187 -13.33 -4.94 2.57
N ALA A 188 -13.72 -3.88 1.86
CA ALA A 188 -13.31 -3.66 0.48
C ALA A 188 -11.78 -3.55 0.34
N LEU A 189 -11.13 -2.77 1.21
CA LEU A 189 -9.67 -2.63 1.23
C LEU A 189 -8.95 -3.96 1.54
N VAL A 190 -9.49 -4.76 2.45
CA VAL A 190 -8.94 -6.09 2.78
C VAL A 190 -9.07 -7.04 1.57
N SER A 191 -10.20 -7.00 0.88
CA SER A 191 -10.41 -7.76 -0.36
C SER A 191 -9.40 -7.36 -1.43
N ASP A 192 -9.24 -6.07 -1.69
CA ASP A 192 -8.27 -5.53 -2.65
C ASP A 192 -6.83 -5.90 -2.27
N ASN A 193 -6.48 -5.82 -0.99
CA ASN A 193 -5.17 -6.25 -0.49
C ASN A 193 -4.91 -7.74 -0.79
N SER A 194 -5.94 -8.58 -0.69
CA SER A 194 -5.84 -10.01 -1.04
C SER A 194 -5.57 -10.21 -2.54
N ILE A 195 -6.22 -9.41 -3.40
CA ILE A 195 -6.03 -9.46 -4.86
C ILE A 195 -4.61 -9.03 -5.19
N LEU A 196 -4.14 -7.93 -4.60
CA LEU A 196 -2.77 -7.42 -4.80
C LEU A 196 -1.72 -8.42 -4.34
N LYS A 197 -1.90 -9.07 -3.18
CA LYS A 197 -0.99 -10.14 -2.71
C LYS A 197 -0.91 -11.30 -3.71
N ARG A 198 -2.05 -11.73 -4.27
CA ARG A 198 -2.07 -12.77 -5.32
C ARG A 198 -1.36 -12.31 -6.59
N ALA A 199 -1.61 -11.07 -7.03
CA ALA A 199 -0.95 -10.51 -8.21
C ALA A 199 0.57 -10.43 -8.04
N VAL A 200 1.05 -9.99 -6.88
CA VAL A 200 2.48 -9.93 -6.56
C VAL A 200 3.11 -11.32 -6.54
N ALA A 201 2.44 -12.33 -5.97
CA ALA A 201 2.93 -13.70 -5.97
C ALA A 201 3.09 -14.25 -7.40
N ILE A 202 2.09 -14.04 -8.26
CA ILE A 202 2.14 -14.43 -9.69
C ILE A 202 3.27 -13.69 -10.41
N GLN A 203 3.43 -12.38 -10.16
CA GLN A 203 4.48 -11.60 -10.78
C GLN A 203 5.87 -12.08 -10.38
N HIS A 204 6.06 -12.41 -9.09
CA HIS A 204 7.31 -12.95 -8.58
C HIS A 204 7.64 -14.31 -9.20
N GLU A 205 6.65 -15.20 -9.34
CA GLU A 205 6.84 -16.50 -9.98
C GLU A 205 7.25 -16.36 -11.46
N ARG A 206 6.58 -15.47 -12.20
CA ARG A 206 6.93 -15.16 -13.59
C ARG A 206 8.34 -14.58 -13.73
N GLN A 207 8.72 -13.69 -12.82
CA GLN A 207 10.07 -13.12 -12.81
C GLN A 207 11.11 -14.21 -12.59
N LYS A 208 10.88 -15.10 -11.62
CA LYS A 208 11.77 -16.22 -11.32
C LYS A 208 11.94 -17.17 -12.51
N GLU A 209 10.85 -17.48 -13.22
CA GLU A 209 10.92 -18.30 -14.45
C GLU A 209 11.71 -17.58 -15.55
N SER A 210 11.51 -16.28 -15.73
CA SER A 210 12.26 -15.48 -16.69
C SER A 210 13.76 -15.44 -16.37
N ASP A 211 14.13 -15.32 -15.10
CA ASP A 211 15.52 -15.32 -14.66
C ASP A 211 16.19 -16.69 -14.94
N GLY A 212 15.45 -17.80 -14.72
CA GLY A 212 15.90 -19.14 -15.09
C GLY A 212 16.15 -19.28 -16.59
N LYS A 213 15.19 -18.86 -17.44
CA LYS A 213 15.34 -18.85 -18.90
C LYS A 213 16.51 -17.98 -19.37
N ASN A 214 16.75 -16.85 -18.71
CA ASN A 214 17.90 -16.00 -18.99
C ASN A 214 19.22 -16.71 -18.68
N GLN A 215 19.31 -17.45 -17.58
CA GLN A 215 20.50 -18.23 -17.25
C GLN A 215 20.75 -19.34 -18.27
N GLU A 216 19.72 -20.10 -18.66
CA GLU A 216 19.81 -21.12 -19.71
C GLU A 216 20.25 -20.51 -21.05
N ALA A 217 19.69 -19.36 -21.42
CA ALA A 217 20.07 -18.65 -22.64
C ALA A 217 21.55 -18.23 -22.63
N LEU A 218 22.08 -17.82 -21.47
CA LEU A 218 23.51 -17.52 -21.32
C LEU A 218 24.38 -18.78 -21.48
N GLN A 219 23.97 -19.89 -20.88
CA GLN A 219 24.67 -21.18 -21.02
C GLN A 219 24.69 -21.65 -22.49
N LEU A 220 23.56 -21.57 -23.17
CA LEU A 220 23.47 -21.93 -24.59
C LEU A 220 24.34 -21.03 -25.47
N LYS A 221 24.37 -19.70 -25.21
CA LYS A 221 25.27 -18.79 -25.92
C LYS A 221 26.74 -19.19 -25.75
N GLN A 222 27.14 -19.57 -24.54
CA GLN A 222 28.50 -20.04 -24.28
C GLN A 222 28.80 -21.33 -25.05
N LEU A 223 27.88 -22.29 -25.05
CA LEU A 223 28.03 -23.55 -25.78
C LEU A 223 28.13 -23.33 -27.30
N VAL A 224 27.30 -22.43 -27.85
CA VAL A 224 27.37 -22.05 -29.27
C VAL A 224 28.73 -21.43 -29.59
N ALA A 225 29.24 -20.53 -28.75
CA ALA A 225 30.57 -19.94 -28.94
C ALA A 225 31.68 -21.01 -28.93
N GLN A 226 31.58 -22.02 -28.05
CA GLN A 226 32.52 -23.14 -28.03
C GLN A 226 32.48 -23.95 -29.32
N TYR A 227 31.29 -24.31 -29.81
CA TYR A 227 31.17 -25.05 -31.07
C TYR A 227 31.64 -24.24 -32.28
N GLN A 228 31.41 -22.93 -32.29
CA GLN A 228 31.95 -22.05 -33.33
C GLN A 228 33.48 -22.04 -33.35
N GLU A 229 34.14 -22.06 -32.19
CA GLU A 229 35.60 -22.12 -32.10
C GLU A 229 36.14 -23.48 -32.58
N GLN A 230 35.48 -24.57 -32.20
CA GLN A 230 35.83 -25.92 -32.67
C GLN A 230 35.71 -26.04 -34.19
N LEU A 231 34.62 -25.51 -34.77
CA LEU A 231 34.45 -25.46 -36.22
C LEU A 231 35.58 -24.69 -36.89
N ARG A 232 35.90 -23.48 -36.40
CA ARG A 232 37.00 -22.67 -36.93
C ARG A 232 38.34 -23.42 -36.88
N THR A 233 38.61 -24.14 -35.78
CA THR A 233 39.83 -24.94 -35.61
C THR A 233 39.88 -26.09 -36.62
N LEU A 234 38.78 -26.82 -36.82
CA LEU A 234 38.70 -27.90 -37.79
C LEU A 234 38.83 -27.40 -39.22
N GLU A 235 38.23 -26.26 -39.54
CA GLU A 235 38.37 -25.59 -40.84
C GLU A 235 39.84 -25.23 -41.13
N MET A 236 40.54 -24.64 -40.16
CA MET A 236 41.97 -24.33 -40.29
C MET A 236 42.83 -25.59 -40.48
N ASN A 237 42.57 -26.65 -39.72
CA ASN A 237 43.28 -27.93 -39.85
C ASN A 237 43.04 -28.58 -41.22
N ASN A 238 41.79 -28.58 -41.70
CA ASN A 238 41.45 -29.14 -43.00
C ASN A 238 42.14 -28.35 -44.13
N TYR A 239 42.15 -27.02 -44.03
CA TYR A 239 42.88 -26.18 -44.97
C TYR A 239 44.39 -26.49 -44.97
N ALA A 240 45.02 -26.57 -43.79
CA ALA A 240 46.43 -26.89 -43.66
C ALA A 240 46.78 -28.26 -44.29
N LEU A 241 45.97 -29.29 -44.02
CA LEU A 241 46.14 -30.62 -44.62
C LEU A 241 45.97 -30.59 -46.15
N THR A 242 44.99 -29.83 -46.66
CA THR A 242 44.78 -29.68 -48.10
C THR A 242 45.98 -29.02 -48.78
N VAL A 243 46.57 -28.00 -48.15
CA VAL A 243 47.79 -27.34 -48.65
C VAL A 243 48.98 -28.29 -48.63
N GLN A 244 49.19 -29.01 -47.51
CA GLN A 244 50.26 -30.01 -47.39
C GLN A 244 50.13 -31.12 -48.43
N LEU A 245 48.91 -31.62 -48.66
CA LEU A 245 48.63 -32.65 -49.66
C LEU A 245 48.94 -32.16 -51.08
N ARG A 246 48.55 -30.93 -51.42
CA ARG A 246 48.90 -30.32 -52.71
C ARG A 246 50.41 -30.17 -52.85
N GLN A 247 51.11 -29.74 -51.80
CA GLN A 247 52.56 -29.60 -51.81
C GLN A 247 53.26 -30.95 -52.00
N ALA A 248 52.81 -32.02 -51.31
CA ALA A 248 53.32 -33.38 -51.46
C ALA A 248 53.08 -33.97 -52.88
N GLN A 249 51.96 -33.62 -53.50
CA GLN A 249 51.66 -34.02 -54.89
C GLN A 249 52.56 -33.31 -55.90
N LEU A 250 52.85 -32.02 -55.69
CA LEU A 250 53.75 -31.23 -56.52
C LEU A 250 55.23 -31.58 -56.27
N SER A 251 55.59 -32.02 -55.06
CA SER A 251 56.94 -32.42 -54.69
C SER A 251 57.25 -33.89 -55.00
N LYS A 252 56.41 -34.61 -55.74
CA LYS A 252 56.79 -35.90 -56.32
C LYS A 252 57.98 -35.66 -57.25
N PRO A 253 59.17 -36.22 -56.98
CA PRO A 253 60.20 -36.22 -58.00
C PRO A 253 59.68 -37.10 -59.14
N VAL A 254 59.62 -36.53 -60.33
CA VAL A 254 59.70 -37.31 -61.57
C VAL A 254 61.10 -37.93 -61.57
N SER A 255 61.27 -39.00 -60.82
CA SER A 255 62.47 -39.81 -60.76
C SER A 255 62.00 -41.22 -60.44
N GLY A 256 61.70 -41.94 -61.52
CA GLY A 256 61.32 -43.33 -61.46
C GLY A 256 62.45 -44.15 -60.86
N TRP A 257 62.24 -44.63 -59.64
CA TRP A 257 62.78 -45.89 -59.18
C TRP A 257 61.59 -46.78 -58.82
N PHE A 258 61.07 -47.42 -59.86
CA PHE A 258 60.45 -48.73 -59.70
C PHE A 258 61.53 -49.67 -59.16
N ASN A 259 61.22 -50.42 -58.10
CA ASN A 259 62.02 -51.59 -57.75
C ASN A 259 61.80 -52.65 -58.84
N PRO A 260 62.83 -53.04 -59.61
CA PRO A 260 62.74 -54.25 -60.40
C PRO A 260 62.97 -55.44 -59.46
N ASP A 261 62.21 -56.51 -59.68
CA ASP A 261 62.36 -57.82 -59.07
C ASP A 261 62.04 -57.95 -57.57
N VAL A 262 60.78 -58.31 -57.30
CA VAL A 262 60.52 -59.38 -56.33
C VAL A 262 59.53 -60.35 -57.01
N TYR A 263 60.07 -61.49 -57.44
CA TYR A 263 59.34 -62.70 -57.82
C TYR A 263 58.74 -63.38 -56.58
#